data_AF-A0AAV5JKD3-F1
#
_entry.id   AF-A0AAV5JKD3-F1
#
_cell.length_a   1.000
_cell.length_b   1.000
_cell.length_c   1.000
_cell.angle_alpha   90.00
_cell.angle_beta   90.00
_cell.angle_gamma   90.00
#
_symmetry.space_group_name_H-M   'P 1'
#
loop_
_entity.id
_entity.type
_entity.pdbx_description
1 polymer ?
#
loop_
_entity_poly.entity_id
_entity_poly.type
_entity_poly.pdbx_seq_one_letter_code
_entity_poly.pdbx_strand_id
1 'polypeptide(L)' 'MQSGNREDIEKFSKWAVKVTKQHNEDCKRLSRLMGLPMIDALSEVEAQCAALCMLGKVYAVASEDVDPLTFEAP' A
#
# COMPACT_ATOMS: atom_id res chain seq x y z
N MET A 1 32.11 14.04 18.92
CA MET A 1 31.83 12.71 18.34
C MET A 1 30.82 12.02 19.25
N GLN A 2 29.74 11.43 18.74
CA GLN A 2 28.77 10.59 19.49
C GLN A 2 27.46 11.24 20.02
N SER A 3 26.83 12.15 19.29
CA SER A 3 25.45 12.59 19.57
C SER A 3 24.44 12.22 18.48
N GLY A 4 24.85 12.07 17.21
CA GLY A 4 23.94 11.71 16.10
C GLY A 4 23.38 10.29 16.16
N ASN A 5 24.10 9.34 16.75
CA ASN A 5 23.74 7.92 16.64
C ASN A 5 22.41 7.57 17.34
N ARG A 6 22.02 8.28 18.41
CA ARG A 6 20.86 7.90 19.24
C ARG A 6 19.53 8.30 18.60
N GLU A 7 19.48 9.48 18.00
CA GLU A 7 18.30 9.97 17.26
C GLU A 7 18.10 9.19 15.96
N ASP A 8 19.20 8.87 15.27
CA ASP A 8 19.15 8.03 14.07
C ASP A 8 18.71 6.61 14.39
N ILE A 9 19.24 5.98 15.46
CA ILE A 9 18.78 4.66 15.92
C ILE A 9 17.27 4.68 16.24
N GLU A 10 16.76 5.71 16.91
CA GLU A 10 15.33 5.79 17.21
C GLU A 10 14.47 5.99 15.94
N LYS A 11 14.95 6.75 14.96
CA LYS A 11 14.29 6.89 13.64
C LYS A 11 14.24 5.55 12.89
N PHE A 12 15.37 4.84 12.81
CA PHE A 12 15.42 3.52 12.18
C PHE A 12 14.53 2.49 12.91
N SER A 13 14.41 2.60 14.24
CA SER A 13 13.52 1.76 15.04
C SER A 13 12.04 1.99 14.70
N LYS A 14 11.65 3.24 14.43
CA LYS A 14 10.27 3.61 14.05
C LYS A 14 9.92 3.17 12.63
N TRP A 15 10.89 3.06 11.73
CA TRP A 15 10.68 2.56 10.36
C TRP A 15 10.54 1.04 10.31
N ALA A 16 11.09 0.32 11.29
CA ALA A 16 11.04 -1.13 11.36
C ALA A 16 9.71 -1.69 11.90
N VAL A 17 8.65 -0.87 11.99
CA VAL A 17 7.32 -1.35 12.40
C VAL A 17 6.81 -2.35 11.37
N LYS A 18 6.92 -3.62 11.73
CA LYS A 18 6.48 -4.73 10.89
C LYS A 18 4.95 -4.74 10.87
N VAL A 19 4.36 -4.52 9.71
CA VAL A 19 2.92 -4.64 9.53
C VAL A 19 2.53 -6.09 9.84
N THR A 20 1.62 -6.26 10.80
CA THR A 20 1.09 -7.57 11.17
C THR A 20 -0.16 -7.88 10.36
N LYS A 21 -0.51 -9.17 10.25
CA LYS A 21 -1.75 -9.58 9.60
C LYS A 21 -3.00 -8.96 10.26
N GLN A 22 -2.96 -8.75 11.58
CA GLN A 22 -4.06 -8.15 12.32
C GLN A 22 -4.33 -6.70 11.85
N HIS A 23 -3.29 -5.90 11.63
CA HIS A 23 -3.45 -4.54 11.12
C HIS A 23 -4.18 -4.52 9.77
N ASN A 24 -3.84 -5.45 8.86
CA ASN A 24 -4.48 -5.55 7.56
C ASN A 24 -5.96 -5.92 7.68
N GLU A 25 -6.29 -6.90 8.53
CA GLU A 25 -7.68 -7.32 8.76
C GLU A 25 -8.51 -6.21 9.41
N ASP A 26 -7.94 -5.44 10.33
CA ASP A 26 -8.61 -4.30 10.96
C ASP A 26 -8.90 -3.19 9.94
N CYS A 27 -7.95 -2.88 9.05
CA CYS A 27 -8.14 -1.93 7.94
C CYS A 27 -9.23 -2.40 6.95
N LYS A 28 -9.24 -3.70 6.60
CA LYS A 28 -10.31 -4.28 5.76
C LYS A 28 -11.66 -4.20 6.44
N ARG A 29 -11.73 -4.49 7.75
CA ARG A 29 -12.98 -4.40 8.52
C ARG A 29 -13.50 -2.97 8.54
N LEU A 30 -12.64 -2.00 8.82
CA LEU A 30 -12.99 -0.58 8.79
C LEU A 30 -13.52 -0.15 7.42
N SER A 31 -12.84 -0.54 6.34
CA SER A 31 -13.25 -0.22 4.97
C SER A 31 -14.64 -0.79 4.64
N ARG A 32 -14.93 -2.03 5.08
CA ARG A 32 -16.26 -2.65 4.93
C ARG A 32 -17.33 -1.92 5.75
N LEU A 33 -17.02 -1.48 6.96
CA LEU A 33 -17.94 -0.70 7.80
C LEU A 33 -18.25 0.68 7.18
N MET A 34 -17.28 1.28 6.49
CA MET A 34 -17.47 2.53 5.75
C MET A 34 -18.15 2.34 4.39
N GLY A 35 -18.44 1.09 3.98
CA GLY A 35 -19.10 0.79 2.71
C GLY A 35 -18.20 0.90 1.47
N LEU A 36 -16.88 0.92 1.63
CA LEU A 36 -15.97 0.94 0.49
C LEU A 36 -15.78 -0.46 -0.10
N PRO A 37 -15.86 -0.61 -1.43
CA PRO A 37 -15.51 -1.86 -2.11
C PRO A 37 -14.00 -2.10 -2.03
N MET A 38 -13.59 -3.29 -1.60
CA MET A 38 -12.20 -3.74 -1.60
C MET A 38 -12.07 -5.08 -2.32
N ILE A 39 -10.93 -5.28 -2.98
CA ILE A 39 -10.57 -6.51 -3.68
C ILE A 39 -9.20 -6.95 -3.14
N ASP A 40 -9.07 -8.24 -2.84
CA ASP A 40 -7.79 -8.83 -2.50
C ASP A 40 -7.03 -9.19 -3.78
N ALA A 41 -5.85 -8.61 -3.99
CA ALA A 41 -4.98 -8.94 -5.11
C ALA A 41 -4.35 -10.32 -4.90
N LEU A 42 -4.19 -11.09 -5.99
CA LEU A 42 -3.56 -12.41 -5.94
C LEU A 42 -2.04 -12.33 -5.69
N SER A 43 -1.42 -11.24 -6.15
CA SER A 43 0.01 -10.98 -6.02
C SER A 43 0.18 -9.50 -5.72
N GLU A 44 0.71 -8.72 -6.65
CA GLU A 44 0.95 -7.29 -6.45
C GLU A 44 -0.32 -6.47 -6.65
N VAL A 45 -0.53 -5.52 -5.74
CA VAL A 45 -1.69 -4.63 -5.74
C VAL A 45 -1.65 -3.73 -6.98
N GLU A 46 -0.47 -3.22 -7.33
CA GLU A 46 -0.29 -2.28 -8.43
C GLU A 46 -0.55 -2.92 -9.79
N ALA A 47 -0.09 -4.16 -9.99
CA ALA A 47 -0.40 -4.94 -11.18
C ALA A 47 -1.92 -5.20 -11.31
N GLN A 48 -2.59 -5.54 -10.20
CA GLN A 48 -4.04 -5.74 -10.20
C GLN A 48 -4.79 -4.43 -10.50
N CYS A 49 -4.36 -3.30 -9.93
CA CYS A 49 -4.93 -1.98 -10.18
C CYS A 49 -4.74 -1.54 -11.64
N ALA A 50 -3.56 -1.72 -12.21
CA ALA A 50 -3.28 -1.44 -13.62
C ALA A 50 -4.14 -2.29 -14.55
N ALA A 51 -4.27 -3.60 -14.28
CA ALA A 51 -5.14 -4.49 -15.03
C ALA A 51 -6.62 -4.07 -14.97
N LEU A 52 -7.12 -3.60 -13.81
CA LEU A 52 -8.48 -3.09 -13.69
C LEU A 52 -8.71 -1.83 -14.53
N CYS A 53 -7.70 -0.97 -14.60
CA CYS A 53 -7.73 0.26 -15.40
C CYS A 53 -7.72 -0.06 -16.90
N MET A 54 -6.87 -1.00 -17.32
CA MET A 54 -6.80 -1.50 -18.70
C MET A 54 -8.09 -2.21 -19.16
N LEU A 55 -8.78 -2.90 -18.24
CA LEU A 55 -10.08 -3.49 -18.49
C LEU A 55 -11.24 -2.47 -18.49
N GLY A 56 -10.96 -1.18 -18.28
CA GLY A 56 -11.95 -0.11 -18.24
C GLY A 56 -12.92 -0.20 -17.05
N LYS A 57 -12.57 -0.94 -16.00
CA LYS A 57 -13.39 -1.05 -14.78
C LYS A 57 -13.20 0.14 -13.84
N VAL A 58 -12.06 0.79 -13.91
CA VAL A 58 -11.72 2.01 -13.17
C VAL A 58 -11.14 3.04 -14.14
N TYR A 59 -11.25 4.33 -13.78
CA TYR A 59 -10.78 5.42 -14.62
C TYR A 59 -9.27 5.65 -14.53
N ALA A 60 -8.71 5.52 -13.33
CA ALA A 60 -7.29 5.75 -13.05
C ALA A 60 -6.85 4.97 -11.80
N VAL A 61 -5.54 4.78 -11.65
CA VAL A 61 -4.90 4.26 -10.43
C VAL A 61 -4.31 5.42 -9.64
N ALA A 62 -4.57 5.46 -8.34
CA ALA A 62 -3.95 6.41 -7.43
C ALA A 62 -2.94 5.67 -6.55
N SER A 63 -1.64 5.88 -6.82
CA SER A 63 -0.52 5.42 -6.00
C SER A 63 0.50 6.54 -5.85
N GLU A 64 1.24 6.55 -4.74
CA GLU A 64 2.43 7.39 -4.59
C GLU A 64 3.65 6.78 -5.28
N ASP A 65 3.62 5.45 -5.47
CA ASP A 65 4.64 4.70 -6.16
C ASP A 65 4.46 4.79 -7.69
N VAL A 66 5.56 4.60 -8.40
CA VAL A 66 5.61 4.68 -9.87
C VAL A 66 5.42 3.34 -10.54
N ASP A 67 5.40 2.24 -9.78
CA ASP A 67 5.31 0.90 -10.37
C ASP A 67 3.96 0.62 -11.07
N PRO A 68 2.81 1.28 -10.80
CA PRO A 68 1.61 1.08 -11.63
C PRO A 68 1.84 1.48 -13.09
N LEU A 69 2.71 2.47 -13.36
CA LEU A 69 3.07 2.87 -14.72
C LEU A 69 3.88 1.78 -15.43
N THR A 70 4.65 0.99 -14.69
CA THR A 70 5.40 -0.14 -15.26
C THR A 70 4.49 -1.31 -15.64
N PHE A 71 3.31 -1.40 -15.00
CA PHE A 71 2.26 -2.37 -15.33
C PHE A 71 1.27 -1.88 -16.39
N GLU A 72 1.63 -0.84 -17.15
CA GLU A 72 0.78 -0.28 -18.22
C GLU A 72 -0.52 0.35 -17.70
N ALA A 73 -0.55 0.87 -16.47
CA ALA A 73 -1.68 1.71 -16.04
C ALA A 73 -1.78 2.96 -16.95
N PRO A 74 -2.94 3.21 -17.58
CA PRO A 74 -3.15 4.36 -18.46
C PRO A 74 -3.30 5.69 -17.70
#